data_AF-A0A9D5SMG9-F1
#
_entry.id   AF-A0A9D5SMG9-F1
#
_cell.length_a   1.000
_cell.length_b   1.000
_cell.length_c   1.000
_cell.angle_alpha   90.00
_cell.angle_beta   90.00
_cell.angle_gamma   90.00
#
_symmetry.space_group_name_H-M   'P 1'
#
loop_
_entity.id
_entity.type
_entity.pdbx_description
1 polymer ?
#
loop_
_entity_poly.entity_id
_entity_poly.type
_entity_poly.pdbx_seq_one_letter_code
_entity_poly.pdbx_strand_id
1 'polypeptide(L)' 'MNQNKRITVKDLARICGVSIGTVDRALNGRARINPETKKKILDAAEEYGYIKNEFAHT' A
#
# COMPACT_ATOMS: atom_id res chain seq x y z
N MET A 1 -6.96 -3.51 -25.62
CA MET A 1 -5.82 -3.13 -24.74
C MET A 1 -6.38 -2.76 -23.38
N ASN A 2 -6.80 -3.76 -22.59
CA ASN A 2 -7.67 -3.51 -21.44
C ASN A 2 -6.83 -3.37 -20.17
N GLN A 3 -6.63 -2.10 -19.80
CA GLN A 3 -6.05 -1.66 -18.54
C GLN A 3 -6.92 -2.15 -17.38
N ASN A 4 -6.68 -3.38 -16.95
CA ASN A 4 -7.20 -3.91 -15.69
C ASN A 4 -6.47 -3.17 -14.57
N LYS A 5 -6.95 -1.97 -14.24
CA LYS A 5 -6.28 -0.98 -13.40
C LYS A 5 -6.36 -1.42 -11.93
N ARG A 6 -5.61 -2.47 -11.59
CA ARG A 6 -5.37 -2.86 -10.20
C ARG A 6 -4.61 -1.71 -9.54
N ILE A 7 -5.11 -1.26 -8.39
CA ILE A 7 -4.42 -0.24 -7.60
C ILE A 7 -3.07 -0.79 -7.18
N THR A 8 -2.01 -0.07 -7.54
CA THR A 8 -0.63 -0.44 -7.23
C THR A 8 -0.17 0.25 -5.95
N VAL A 9 0.95 -0.19 -5.39
CA VAL A 9 1.59 0.48 -4.23
C VAL A 9 1.84 1.97 -4.51
N LYS A 10 2.13 2.33 -5.77
CA LYS A 10 2.32 3.73 -6.19
C LYS A 10 1.04 4.56 -6.07
N ASP A 11 -0.08 3.99 -6.48
CA ASP A 11 -1.38 4.66 -6.36
C ASP A 11 -1.78 4.82 -4.90
N LEU A 12 -1.59 3.78 -4.08
CA LEU A 12 -1.83 3.82 -2.63
C LEU A 12 -0.99 4.90 -1.93
N ALA A 13 0.28 5.00 -2.30
CA ALA A 13 1.19 6.04 -1.81
C ALA A 13 0.65 7.44 -2.16
N ARG A 14 0.18 7.63 -3.40
CA ARG A 14 -0.37 8.89 -3.87
C ARG A 14 -1.68 9.26 -3.18
N ILE A 15 -2.58 8.30 -2.98
CA ILE A 15 -3.88 8.48 -2.30
C ILE A 15 -3.68 8.84 -0.83
N CYS A 16 -2.79 8.11 -0.14
CA CYS A 16 -2.49 8.35 1.27
C CYS A 16 -1.58 9.58 1.51
N GLY A 17 -1.05 10.19 0.44
CA GLY A 17 -0.10 11.31 0.56
C GLY A 17 1.23 10.91 1.20
N VAL A 18 1.65 9.65 1.05
CA VAL A 18 2.89 9.12 1.63
C VAL A 18 3.84 8.64 0.53
N SER A 19 5.11 8.45 0.87
CA SER A 19 6.08 7.87 -0.07
C SER A 19 5.83 6.37 -0.28
N ILE A 20 6.19 5.86 -1.47
CA ILE A 20 6.16 4.41 -1.78
C ILE A 20 6.92 3.61 -0.70
N GLY A 21 8.07 4.12 -0.26
CA GLY A 21 8.84 3.51 0.83
C GLY A 21 8.10 3.51 2.17
N THR A 22 7.20 4.46 2.42
CA THR A 22 6.36 4.44 3.63
C THR A 22 5.29 3.36 3.53
N VAL A 23 4.67 3.16 2.36
CA VAL A 23 3.71 2.08 2.13
C VAL A 23 4.40 0.72 2.21
N ASP A 24 5.55 0.56 1.56
CA ASP A 24 6.37 -0.67 1.67
C ASP A 24 6.72 -0.99 3.12
N ARG A 25 7.22 0.00 3.88
CA ARG A 25 7.55 -0.21 5.29
C ARG A 25 6.31 -0.46 6.16
N ALA A 26 5.16 0.12 5.84
CA ALA A 26 3.89 -0.11 6.53
C ALA A 26 3.40 -1.54 6.31
N LEU A 27 3.52 -2.02 5.06
CA LEU A 27 3.17 -3.37 4.63
C LEU A 27 4.13 -4.43 5.14
N ASN A 28 5.42 -4.13 5.23
CA ASN A 28 6.47 -5.01 5.75
C ASN A 28 6.62 -4.93 7.28
N GLY A 29 5.86 -4.04 7.95
CA GLY A 29 5.88 -3.89 9.41
C GLY A 29 7.21 -3.40 10.00
N ARG A 30 8.14 -2.92 9.16
CA ARG A 30 9.51 -2.58 9.58
C ARG A 30 9.72 -1.13 9.98
N ALA A 31 8.77 -0.22 9.77
CA ALA A 31 8.96 1.18 10.13
C ALA A 31 8.28 1.59 11.43
N ARG A 32 8.99 2.45 12.14
CA ARG A 32 8.52 3.33 13.21
C ARG A 32 7.59 4.42 12.67
N ILE A 33 6.56 4.02 11.92
CA ILE A 33 5.54 4.92 11.38
C ILE A 33 4.51 5.17 12.48
N ASN A 34 3.91 6.35 12.47
CA ASN A 34 2.82 6.64 13.39
C ASN A 34 1.70 5.60 13.19
N PRO A 35 1.13 5.05 14.28
CA PRO A 35 0.08 4.04 14.20
C PRO A 35 -1.15 4.57 13.45
N GLU A 36 -1.41 5.88 13.52
CA GLU A 36 -2.44 6.55 12.73
C GLU A 36 -2.19 6.47 11.22
N THR A 37 -0.95 6.76 10.78
CA THR A 37 -0.58 6.67 9.37
C THR A 37 -0.61 5.24 8.87
N LYS A 38 -0.14 4.29 9.71
CA LYS A 38 -0.22 2.86 9.41
C LYS A 38 -1.67 2.41 9.24
N LYS A 39 -2.57 2.83 10.14
CA LYS A 39 -4.01 2.58 10.00
C LYS A 39 -4.57 3.16 8.71
N LYS A 40 -4.29 4.43 8.39
CA LYS A 40 -4.75 5.05 7.13
C LYS A 40 -4.29 4.27 5.89
N ILE A 41 -3.04 3.79 5.88
CA ILE A 41 -2.50 3.02 4.76
C ILE A 41 -3.16 1.64 4.66
N LEU A 42 -3.39 0.97 5.80
CA LEU A 42 -4.08 -0.33 5.84
C LEU A 42 -5.54 -0.20 5.41
N ASP A 43 -6.23 0.81 5.92
CA ASP A 43 -7.63 1.12 5.64
C ASP A 43 -7.82 1.47 4.15
N ALA A 44 -6.97 2.35 3.61
CA ALA A 44 -6.94 2.62 2.18
C ALA A 44 -6.57 1.35 1.38
N ALA A 45 -5.63 0.54 1.84
CA ALA A 45 -5.29 -0.70 1.13
C ALA A 45 -6.48 -1.66 1.07
N GLU A 46 -7.29 -1.72 2.12
CA GLU A 46 -8.51 -2.54 2.17
C GLU A 46 -9.62 -1.94 1.29
N GLU A 47 -9.89 -0.63 1.43
CA GLU A 47 -10.93 0.10 0.69
C GLU A 47 -10.68 0.10 -0.83
N TYR A 48 -9.43 0.28 -1.23
CA TYR A 48 -9.02 0.30 -2.63
C TYR A 48 -8.69 -1.09 -3.20
N GLY A 49 -8.86 -2.15 -2.41
CA GLY A 49 -8.64 -3.53 -2.86
C GLY A 49 -7.20 -3.80 -3.28
N TYR A 50 -6.22 -3.23 -2.56
CA TYR A 50 -4.82 -3.58 -2.72
C TYR A 50 -4.60 -4.99 -2.20
N ILE A 51 -4.78 -5.94 -3.11
CA ILE A 51 -4.40 -7.33 -2.90
C ILE A 51 -2.88 -7.34 -3.00
N LYS A 52 -2.23 -7.37 -1.83
CA LYS A 52 -0.81 -7.70 -1.72
C LYS A 52 -0.67 -9.03 -2.47
N ASN A 53 -0.06 -8.98 -3.66
CA ASN A 53 0.18 -10.20 -4.40
C ASN A 53 1.26 -10.93 -3.58
N GLU A 54 0.84 -11.81 -2.67
CA GLU A 54 1.71 -12.69 -1.88
C GLU A 54 2.56 -13.61 -2.78
N PHE A 55 2.35 -13.55 -4.10
CA PHE A 55 3.20 -14.09 -5.14
C PHE A 55 4.38 -13.19 -5.55
N ALA A 56 4.87 -12.31 -4.65
CA ALA A 56 6.22 -11.75 -4.79
C ALA A 56 7.21 -12.86 -4.40
N HIS A 57 7.56 -13.64 -5.43
CA HIS A 57 8.42 -14.82 -5.51
C HIS A 57 9.71 -14.77 -4.64
N THR A 58 10.11 -15.95 -4.13
CA THR A 58 11.43 -16.33 -3.60
C THR A 58 12.62 -15.72 -4.34
#